data_AF-A0A2N5K852-F1
#
_entry.id   AF-A0A2N5K852-F1
#
_cell.length_a   1.000
_cell.length_b   1.000
_cell.length_c   1.000
_cell.angle_alpha   90.00
_cell.angle_beta   90.00
_cell.angle_gamma   90.00
#
_symmetry.space_group_name_H-M   'P 1'
#
loop_
_entity.id
_entity.type
_entity.pdbx_description
1 polymer ?
#
loop_
_entity_poly.entity_id
_entity_poly.type
_entity_poly.pdbx_seq_one_letter_code
_entity_poly.pdbx_strand_id
1 'polypeptide(L)' 'MVDSNLSTALITGASRGLGLALARALAQRGWTLIVDARGSAALAAAQSELGALTH' A
#
# COMPACT_ATOMS: atom_id res chain seq x y z
N MET A 1 0.67 9.73 21.94
CA MET A 1 0.15 10.60 20.87
C MET A 1 -0.28 9.68 19.75
N VAL A 2 -1.58 9.55 19.51
CA VAL A 2 -2.08 8.89 18.29
C VAL A 2 -2.17 10.01 17.27
N ASP A 3 -1.42 9.92 16.18
CA ASP A 3 -1.46 10.93 15.13
C ASP A 3 -2.81 10.82 14.40
N SER A 4 -3.77 11.65 14.82
CA SER A 4 -5.19 11.52 14.47
C SER A 4 -5.59 12.01 13.08
N ASN A 5 -4.79 11.85 12.01
CA ASN A 5 -5.31 12.25 10.69
C ASN A 5 -4.72 11.60 9.42
N LEU A 6 -4.00 10.47 9.52
CA LEU A 6 -3.62 9.73 8.32
C LEU A 6 -4.64 8.62 8.06
N SER A 7 -5.45 8.80 7.02
CA SER A 7 -6.40 7.78 6.59
C SER A 7 -5.68 6.46 6.29
N THR A 8 -6.25 5.35 6.74
CA THR A 8 -5.70 4.00 6.56
C THR A 8 -6.54 3.21 5.55
N ALA A 9 -5.89 2.51 4.61
CA ALA A 9 -6.56 1.67 3.63
C ALA A 9 -6.06 0.22 3.68
N LEU A 10 -7.00 -0.73 3.70
CA LEU A 10 -6.75 -2.15 3.44
C LEU A 10 -7.01 -2.46 1.96
N ILE A 11 -6.02 -3.00 1.25
CA ILE A 11 -6.12 -3.32 -0.18
C ILE A 11 -5.78 -4.79 -0.39
N THR A 12 -6.75 -5.56 -0.90
CA THR A 12 -6.53 -6.94 -1.35
C THR A 12 -6.20 -6.98 -2.84
N GLY A 13 -5.38 -7.94 -3.26
CA GLY A 13 -4.86 -7.97 -4.63
C GLY A 13 -3.88 -6.84 -4.95
N ALA A 14 -3.21 -6.29 -3.94
CA ALA A 14 -2.33 -5.12 -4.06
C ALA A 14 -1.02 -5.37 -4.81
N SER A 15 -0.71 -6.61 -5.20
CA SER A 15 0.57 -6.96 -5.84
C SER A 15 0.62 -6.72 -7.36
N ARG A 16 -0.50 -6.40 -8.01
CA ARG A 16 -0.57 -6.12 -9.46
C ARG A 16 -1.84 -5.39 -9.87
N GLY A 17 -1.90 -4.98 -11.14
CA GLY A 17 -3.10 -4.46 -11.78
C GLY A 17 -3.68 -3.25 -11.04
N LEU A 18 -5.01 -3.20 -10.94
CA LEU A 18 -5.72 -2.09 -10.33
C LEU A 18 -5.42 -1.94 -8.82
N GLY A 19 -5.25 -3.04 -8.09
CA GLY A 19 -4.93 -2.99 -6.66
C GLY A 19 -3.61 -2.28 -6.40
N LEU A 20 -2.58 -2.60 -7.19
CA LEU A 20 -1.28 -1.92 -7.08
C LEU A 20 -1.35 -0.46 -7.52
N ALA A 21 -2.09 -0.15 -8.60
CA ALA A 21 -2.28 1.23 -9.05
C ALA A 21 -2.97 2.09 -7.98
N LEU A 22 -4.00 1.55 -7.33
CA LEU A 22 -4.69 2.21 -6.21
C LEU A 22 -3.76 2.41 -5.02
N ALA A 23 -3.00 1.37 -4.64
CA ALA A 23 -2.06 1.44 -3.53
C ALA A 23 -1.02 2.56 -3.73
N ARG A 24 -0.41 2.66 -4.92
CA ARG A 24 0.51 3.75 -5.26
C ARG A 24 -0.13 5.13 -5.09
N ALA A 25 -1.34 5.29 -5.62
CA ALA A 25 -2.04 6.57 -5.58
C ALA A 25 -2.47 6.96 -4.15
N LEU A 26 -2.68 6.01 -3.25
CA LEU A 26 -2.96 6.28 -1.84
C LEU A 26 -1.67 6.53 -1.03
N ALA A 27 -0.60 5.77 -1.29
CA ALA A 27 0.72 6.02 -0.69
C ALA A 27 1.20 7.47 -0.94
N GLN A 28 1.12 7.92 -2.20
CA GLN A 28 1.47 9.30 -2.60
C GLN A 28 0.58 10.37 -1.95
N ARG A 29 -0.61 10.01 -1.46
CA ARG A 29 -1.50 10.90 -0.70
C ARG A 29 -1.25 10.86 0.81
N GLY A 30 -0.22 10.15 1.25
CA GLY A 30 0.14 10.00 2.66
C GLY A 30 -0.73 9.00 3.42
N TRP A 31 -1.45 8.11 2.75
CA TRP A 31 -2.24 7.10 3.45
C TRP A 31 -1.36 6.01 4.03
N THR A 32 -1.74 5.51 5.21
CA THR A 32 -1.18 4.26 5.74
C THR A 32 -1.81 3.09 5.00
N LEU A 33 -0.99 2.17 4.50
CA LEU A 33 -1.47 1.05 3.69
C LEU A 33 -1.27 -0.29 4.40
N ILE A 34 -2.33 -1.10 4.41
CA ILE A 34 -2.28 -2.52 4.72
C ILE A 34 -2.55 -3.24 3.40
N VAL A 35 -1.63 -4.09 2.95
CA VAL A 35 -1.70 -4.74 1.64
C VAL A 35 -1.71 -6.26 1.77
N ASP A 36 -2.56 -6.90 0.97
CA ASP A 36 -2.66 -8.36 0.86
C ASP A 36 -2.70 -8.78 -0.62
N ALA A 37 -2.11 -9.92 -0.93
CA ALA A 37 -2.19 -10.57 -2.23
C ALA A 37 -1.68 -12.02 -2.19
N ARG A 38 -2.08 -12.82 -3.19
CA ARG A 38 -1.48 -14.13 -3.41
C ARG A 38 -0.06 -14.01 -3.95
N GLY A 39 0.85 -14.82 -3.41
CA GLY A 39 2.25 -14.91 -3.82
C GLY A 39 3.15 -13.96 -3.03
N SER A 40 3.90 -14.52 -2.07
CA SER A 40 4.75 -13.76 -1.15
C SER A 40 5.80 -12.89 -1.86
N ALA A 41 6.44 -13.40 -2.92
CA ALA A 41 7.46 -12.65 -3.66
C ALA A 41 6.87 -11.40 -4.34
N ALA A 42 5.71 -11.52 -4.97
CA ALA A 42 5.04 -10.39 -5.61
C ALA A 42 4.51 -9.38 -4.58
N LEU A 43 4.02 -9.85 -3.42
CA LEU A 43 3.61 -8.98 -2.33
C LEU A 43 4.78 -8.22 -1.71
N ALA A 44 5.93 -8.89 -1.51
CA ALA A 44 7.14 -8.26 -1.00
C ALA A 44 7.69 -7.20 -1.95
N ALA A 45 7.69 -7.46 -3.27
CA ALA A 45 8.08 -6.46 -4.26
C ALA A 45 7.16 -5.23 -4.22
N ALA A 46 5.84 -5.44 -4.14
CA ALA A 46 4.87 -4.35 -4.01
C ALA A 46 5.05 -3.58 -2.69
N GLN A 47 5.30 -4.27 -1.58
CA GLN A 47 5.55 -3.63 -0.28
C GLN A 47 6.83 -2.78 -0.29
N SER A 48 7.91 -3.29 -0.86
CA SER A 48 9.15 -2.52 -1.04
C SER A 48 8.94 -1.28 -1.92
N GLU A 49 8.18 -1.42 -3.01
CA GLU A 49 7.86 -0.30 -3.90
C GLU A 49 7.01 0.77 -3.20
N LEU A 50 5.94 0.35 -2.53
CA LEU A 50 5.03 1.26 -1.81
C LEU A 50 5.70 1.94 -0.62
N GLY A 51 6.61 1.23 0.07
CA GLY A 51 7.40 1.79 1.17
C GLY A 51 8.28 2.97 0.74
N ALA A 52 8.74 3.00 -0.52
CA ALA A 52 9.47 4.13 -1.08
C ALA A 52 8.57 5.34 -1.43
N LEU A 53 7.25 5.16 -1.45
CA LEU A 53 6.25 6.19 -1.74
C LEU A 53 5.54 6.73 -0.49
N THR A 54 5.71 6.07 0.66
CA THR A 54 5.16 6.48 1.96
C THR A 54 6.20 7.29 2.75
N HIS A 55 5.77 8.36 3.41
CA HIS A 55 6.60 9.23 4.25
C HIS A 55 6.57 8.83 5.73
#